data_AF-A0A949EPE8-F1
#
_entry.id   AF-A0A949EPE8-F1
#
_cell.length_a   1.000
_cell.length_b   1.000
_cell.length_c   1.000
_cell.angle_alpha   90.00
_cell.angle_beta   90.00
_cell.angle_gamma   90.00
#
_symmetry.space_group_name_H-M   'P 1'
#
loop_
_entity.id
_entity.type
_entity.pdbx_description
1 polymer ?
#
loop_
_entity_poly.entity_id
_entity_poly.type
_entity_poly.pdbx_seq_one_letter_code
_entity_poly.pdbx_strand_id
1 'polypeptide(L)'
;MDDITATRMDIVRRVTGVAALTAAGAMVAGLVWNFLLIQPVVDLIGADGIILVGDVSFTLEAVASATVVLGAVLGWRLHRPVWVRGLLPALSGLALNWGWWLLDRRVDLWGLDRFLTEDGGPLSPELLQLGLIATSAIVAISLLAIGLVGYGGNQILRSPVLKSVPVAAS
;
A
#
# COMPACT_ATOMS: atom_id res chain seq x y z
N MET A 1 26.07 -21.88 -5.72
CA MET A 1 24.62 -21.66 -5.87
C MET A 1 24.24 -22.25 -7.20
N ASP A 2 23.46 -23.33 -7.18
CA ASP A 2 23.12 -24.06 -8.41
C ASP A 2 22.21 -23.18 -9.28
N ASP A 3 22.32 -23.33 -10.61
CA ASP A 3 21.69 -22.48 -11.61
C ASP A 3 20.16 -22.36 -11.42
N ILE A 4 19.56 -23.44 -10.91
CA ILE A 4 18.14 -23.52 -10.53
C ILE A 4 17.78 -22.53 -9.42
N THR A 5 18.62 -22.38 -8.39
CA THR A 5 18.35 -21.47 -7.27
C THR A 5 18.48 -20.01 -7.70
N ALA A 6 19.43 -19.70 -8.58
CA ALA A 6 19.57 -18.38 -9.17
C ALA A 6 18.35 -17.99 -10.01
N THR A 7 17.84 -18.93 -10.82
CA THR A 7 16.64 -18.73 -11.64
C THR A 7 15.40 -18.53 -10.77
N ARG A 8 15.21 -19.35 -9.73
CA ARG A 8 14.10 -19.20 -8.76
C ARG A 8 14.13 -17.84 -8.07
N MET A 9 15.31 -17.38 -7.64
CA MET A 9 15.41 -16.07 -7.00
C MET A 9 15.17 -14.91 -7.95
N ASP A 10 15.52 -15.02 -9.24
CA ASP A 10 15.17 -13.98 -10.20
C ASP A 10 13.65 -13.91 -10.43
N ILE A 11 12.96 -15.06 -10.48
CA ILE A 11 11.50 -15.11 -10.57
C ILE A 11 10.87 -14.46 -9.34
N VAL A 12 11.27 -14.85 -8.12
CA VAL A 12 10.76 -14.28 -6.88
C VAL A 12 10.99 -12.77 -6.86
N ARG A 13 12.18 -12.30 -7.26
CA ARG A 13 12.51 -10.87 -7.38
C ARG A 13 11.55 -10.13 -8.30
N ARG A 14 11.39 -10.61 -9.53
CA ARG A 14 10.54 -9.96 -10.54
C ARG A 14 9.08 -9.92 -10.10
N VAL A 15 8.55 -11.05 -9.64
CA VAL A 15 7.16 -11.15 -9.17
C VAL A 15 6.92 -10.22 -7.99
N THR A 16 7.81 -10.20 -7.00
CA THR A 16 7.70 -9.31 -5.83
C THR A 16 7.76 -7.83 -6.26
N GLY A 17 8.68 -7.47 -7.16
CA GLY A 17 8.82 -6.10 -7.63
C GLY A 17 7.62 -5.61 -8.45
N VAL A 18 7.10 -6.44 -9.35
CA VAL A 18 5.89 -6.13 -10.13
C VAL A 18 4.68 -6.04 -9.20
N ALA A 19 4.53 -6.96 -8.25
CA ALA A 19 3.46 -6.91 -7.26
C ALA A 19 3.53 -5.62 -6.42
N ALA A 20 4.72 -5.21 -5.97
CA ALA A 20 4.88 -3.95 -5.24
C ALA A 20 4.47 -2.74 -6.09
N LEU A 21 4.87 -2.67 -7.36
CA LEU A 21 4.42 -1.60 -8.25
C LEU A 21 2.91 -1.63 -8.53
N THR A 22 2.32 -2.83 -8.60
CA THR A 22 0.88 -3.02 -8.79
C THR A 22 0.11 -2.52 -7.56
N ALA A 23 0.57 -2.86 -6.35
CA ALA A 23 0.04 -2.30 -5.10
C ALA A 23 0.19 -0.77 -5.07
N ALA A 24 1.37 -0.29 -5.45
CA ALA A 24 1.68 1.09 -5.88
C ALA A 24 0.51 1.79 -6.59
N GLY A 25 0.21 1.28 -7.78
CA GLY A 25 -0.81 1.81 -8.66
C GLY A 25 -2.22 1.68 -8.10
N ALA A 26 -2.53 0.57 -7.42
CA ALA A 26 -3.84 0.38 -6.80
C ALA A 26 -4.10 1.38 -5.67
N MET A 27 -3.08 1.68 -4.84
CA MET A 27 -3.17 2.71 -3.80
C MET A 27 -3.37 4.11 -4.41
N VAL A 28 -2.67 4.43 -5.50
CA VAL A 28 -2.90 5.70 -6.23
C VAL A 28 -4.32 5.75 -6.77
N ALA A 29 -4.81 4.65 -7.37
CA ALA A 29 -6.17 4.58 -7.88
C ALA A 29 -7.19 4.77 -6.75
N GLY A 30 -7.01 4.13 -5.60
CA GLY A 30 -7.86 4.31 -4.41
C GLY A 30 -7.83 5.74 -3.85
N LEU A 31 -6.66 6.38 -3.84
CA LEU A 31 -6.54 7.78 -3.43
C LEU A 31 -7.27 8.73 -4.39
N VAL A 32 -7.04 8.58 -5.69
CA VAL A 32 -7.73 9.35 -6.74
C VAL A 32 -9.23 9.11 -6.65
N TRP A 33 -9.63 7.85 -6.47
CA TRP A 33 -11.01 7.46 -6.32
C TRP A 33 -11.71 8.19 -5.16
N ASN A 34 -11.08 8.27 -3.98
CA ASN A 34 -11.63 9.02 -2.86
C ASN A 34 -11.88 10.51 -3.18
N PHE A 35 -11.01 11.14 -3.99
CA PHE A 35 -11.22 12.52 -4.43
C PHE A 35 -12.31 12.66 -5.50
N LEU A 36 -12.56 11.60 -6.27
CA LEU A 36 -13.59 11.57 -7.30
C LEU A 36 -14.99 11.28 -6.73
N LEU A 37 -15.15 10.99 -5.44
CA LEU A 37 -16.45 10.83 -4.78
C LEU A 37 -17.15 12.18 -4.54
N ILE A 38 -17.25 12.99 -5.59
CA ILE A 38 -18.05 14.22 -5.63
C ILE A 38 -19.36 13.97 -6.38
N GLN A 39 -20.39 14.73 -6.02
CA GLN A 39 -21.75 14.56 -6.56
C GLN A 39 -21.82 14.50 -8.10
N PRO A 40 -21.11 15.36 -8.87
CA PRO A 40 -21.13 15.28 -10.33
C PRO A 40 -20.59 13.97 -10.92
N VAL A 41 -19.62 13.34 -10.24
CA VAL A 41 -19.07 12.06 -10.66
C VAL A 41 -20.03 10.94 -10.29
N VAL A 42 -20.61 10.98 -9.09
CA VAL A 42 -21.67 10.04 -8.65
C VAL A 42 -22.83 10.03 -9.64
N ASP A 43 -23.26 11.20 -10.09
CA ASP A 43 -24.35 11.35 -11.05
C ASP A 43 -23.98 10.80 -12.45
N LEU A 44 -22.69 10.82 -12.82
CA LEU A 44 -22.21 10.38 -14.14
C LEU A 44 -22.04 8.86 -14.24
N ILE A 45 -21.39 8.23 -13.26
CA ILE A 45 -21.05 6.80 -13.28
C ILE A 45 -22.02 5.93 -12.46
N GLY A 46 -22.88 6.55 -11.66
CA GLY A 46 -23.85 5.87 -10.82
C GLY A 46 -23.22 5.16 -9.61
N ALA A 47 -24.07 4.75 -8.67
CA ALA A 47 -23.64 4.05 -7.46
C ALA A 47 -22.97 2.70 -7.75
N ASP A 48 -23.45 1.96 -8.76
CA ASP A 48 -22.88 0.65 -9.13
C ASP A 48 -21.47 0.78 -9.72
N GLY A 49 -21.25 1.79 -10.56
CA GLY A 49 -19.92 2.12 -11.09
C GLY A 49 -18.96 2.50 -9.97
N ILE A 50 -19.47 3.21 -8.96
CA ILE A 50 -18.69 3.60 -7.78
C ILE A 50 -18.21 2.39 -6.98
N ILE A 51 -19.13 1.48 -6.69
CA ILE A 51 -18.83 0.29 -5.92
C ILE A 51 -17.83 -0.58 -6.67
N LEU A 52 -18.02 -0.76 -7.99
CA LEU A 52 -17.14 -1.59 -8.81
C LEU A 52 -15.68 -1.07 -8.82
N VAL A 53 -15.48 0.22 -9.05
CA VAL A 53 -14.12 0.80 -9.10
C VAL A 53 -13.42 0.69 -7.74
N GLY A 54 -14.15 0.95 -6.65
CA GLY A 54 -13.64 0.78 -5.30
C GLY A 54 -13.24 -0.66 -5.00
N ASP A 55 -14.11 -1.63 -5.32
CA ASP A 55 -13.90 -3.05 -5.04
C ASP A 55 -12.74 -3.63 -5.85
N VAL A 56 -12.64 -3.28 -7.14
CA VAL A 56 -11.53 -3.71 -8.00
C VAL A 56 -10.20 -3.15 -7.49
N SER A 57 -10.15 -1.87 -7.13
CA SER A 57 -8.93 -1.23 -6.64
C SER A 57 -8.47 -1.87 -5.32
N PHE A 58 -9.40 -2.07 -4.39
CA PHE A 58 -9.11 -2.72 -3.10
C PHE A 58 -8.65 -4.17 -3.27
N THR A 59 -9.33 -4.94 -4.13
CA THR A 59 -8.97 -6.34 -4.40
C THR A 59 -7.57 -6.45 -5.02
N LEU A 60 -7.25 -5.59 -5.99
CA LEU A 60 -5.92 -5.54 -6.60
C LEU A 60 -4.85 -5.19 -5.57
N GLU A 61 -5.09 -4.19 -4.73
CA GLU A 61 -4.18 -3.79 -3.67
C GLU A 61 -3.92 -4.93 -2.68
N ALA A 62 -4.98 -5.63 -2.25
CA ALA A 62 -4.89 -6.75 -1.31
C ALA A 62 -4.09 -7.93 -1.89
N VAL A 63 -4.40 -8.36 -3.11
CA VAL A 63 -3.71 -9.47 -3.77
C VAL A 63 -2.24 -9.13 -4.05
N ALA A 64 -1.97 -7.90 -4.51
CA ALA A 64 -0.62 -7.43 -4.76
C ALA A 64 0.21 -7.33 -3.47
N SER A 65 -0.37 -6.78 -2.40
CA SER A 65 0.26 -6.70 -1.06
C SER A 65 0.60 -8.08 -0.52
N ALA A 66 -0.34 -9.03 -0.60
CA ALA A 66 -0.12 -10.41 -0.19
C ALA A 66 1.02 -11.06 -0.99
N THR A 67 1.08 -10.81 -2.29
CA THR A 67 2.14 -11.32 -3.17
C THR A 67 3.51 -10.77 -2.79
N VAL A 68 3.61 -9.50 -2.39
CA VAL A 68 4.86 -8.90 -1.89
C VAL A 68 5.31 -9.59 -0.61
N VAL A 69 4.40 -9.81 0.34
CA VAL A 69 4.70 -10.49 1.61
C VAL A 69 5.14 -11.93 1.37
N LEU A 70 4.44 -12.67 0.50
CA LEU A 70 4.83 -14.03 0.12
C LEU A 70 6.21 -14.05 -0.56
N GLY A 71 6.49 -13.11 -1.45
CA GLY A 71 7.80 -12.94 -2.07
C GLY A 71 8.91 -12.66 -1.05
N ALA A 72 8.63 -11.83 -0.04
CA ALA A 72 9.54 -11.56 1.08
C ALA A 72 9.86 -12.84 1.86
N VAL A 73 8.84 -13.62 2.23
CA VAL A 73 8.97 -14.88 2.98
C VAL A 73 9.73 -15.93 2.17
N LEU A 74 9.40 -16.08 0.88
CA LEU A 74 10.08 -17.03 -0.01
C LEU A 74 11.57 -16.65 -0.18
N GLY A 75 11.87 -15.38 -0.41
CA GLY A 75 13.27 -14.94 -0.54
C GLY A 75 14.07 -15.03 0.76
N TRP A 76 13.42 -14.86 1.93
CA TRP A 76 14.05 -15.15 3.22
C TRP A 76 14.41 -16.64 3.31
N ARG A 77 13.46 -17.54 3.04
CA ARG A 77 13.72 -19.00 3.10
C ARG A 77 14.82 -19.46 2.15
N LEU A 78 14.96 -18.81 0.99
CA LEU A 78 15.93 -19.20 -0.04
C LEU A 78 17.31 -18.56 0.11
N HIS A 79 17.43 -17.43 0.83
CA HIS A 79 18.71 -16.72 0.92
C HIS A 79 18.97 -16.05 2.28
N ARG A 80 18.34 -14.91 2.56
CA ARG A 80 18.53 -14.13 3.80
C ARG A 80 17.32 -13.20 4.04
N PRO A 81 17.08 -12.72 5.28
CA PRO A 81 15.90 -11.90 5.61
C PRO A 81 15.73 -10.68 4.70
N VAL A 82 16.82 -9.96 4.37
CA VAL A 82 16.82 -8.85 3.41
C VAL A 82 17.60 -9.27 2.17
N TRP A 83 16.94 -10.02 1.30
CA TRP A 83 17.56 -10.63 0.12
C TRP A 83 17.72 -9.65 -1.07
N VAL A 84 16.98 -8.53 -1.08
CA VAL A 84 17.04 -7.54 -2.17
C VAL A 84 16.90 -6.10 -1.67
N ARG A 85 17.54 -5.15 -2.36
CA ARG A 85 17.35 -3.72 -2.05
C ARG A 85 15.92 -3.32 -2.43
N GLY A 86 15.30 -2.49 -1.60
CA GLY A 86 13.91 -2.06 -1.80
C GLY A 86 12.86 -2.88 -1.06
N LEU A 87 13.19 -4.07 -0.55
CA LEU A 87 12.26 -4.90 0.21
C LEU A 87 11.76 -4.21 1.49
N LEU A 88 12.69 -3.64 2.28
CA LEU A 88 12.32 -2.93 3.51
C LEU A 88 11.43 -1.72 3.24
N PRO A 89 11.77 -0.77 2.32
CA PRO A 89 10.85 0.29 1.94
C PRO A 89 9.48 -0.22 1.51
N ALA A 90 9.41 -1.28 0.69
CA ALA A 90 8.14 -1.84 0.24
C ALA A 90 7.29 -2.37 1.40
N LEU A 91 7.90 -3.16 2.31
CA LEU A 91 7.19 -3.68 3.48
C LEU A 91 6.78 -2.58 4.46
N SER A 92 7.64 -1.58 4.69
CA SER A 92 7.30 -0.42 5.53
C SER A 92 6.14 0.38 4.95
N GLY A 93 6.12 0.60 3.64
CA GLY A 93 5.02 1.28 2.97
C GLY A 93 3.70 0.50 3.04
N LEU A 94 3.75 -0.83 2.84
CA LEU A 94 2.58 -1.70 3.01
C LEU A 94 2.07 -1.68 4.46
N ALA A 95 2.98 -1.80 5.43
CA ALA A 95 2.64 -1.77 6.85
C ALA A 95 2.03 -0.42 7.25
N LEU A 96 2.56 0.67 6.73
CA LEU A 96 2.02 2.01 6.94
C LEU A 96 0.61 2.13 6.36
N ASN A 97 0.40 1.69 5.12
CA ASN A 97 -0.90 1.76 4.45
C ASN A 97 -1.98 0.93 5.17
N TRP A 98 -1.73 -0.37 5.36
CA TRP A 98 -2.68 -1.27 6.01
C TRP A 98 -2.86 -0.96 7.50
N GLY A 99 -1.79 -0.56 8.18
CA GLY A 99 -1.82 -0.14 9.57
C GLY A 99 -2.63 1.13 9.77
N TRP A 100 -2.42 2.14 8.90
CA TRP A 100 -3.21 3.36 8.91
C TRP A 100 -4.68 3.09 8.62
N TRP A 101 -4.99 2.31 7.58
CA TRP A 101 -6.36 1.92 7.26
C TRP A 101 -7.07 1.24 8.43
N LEU A 102 -6.36 0.38 9.18
CA LEU A 102 -6.92 -0.28 10.35
C LEU A 102 -7.16 0.70 11.50
N LEU A 103 -6.22 1.61 11.75
CA LEU A 103 -6.34 2.63 12.80
C LEU A 103 -7.51 3.57 12.51
N ASP A 104 -7.59 4.10 11.30
CA ASP A 104 -8.65 5.02 10.85
C ASP A 104 -10.04 4.39 10.95
N ARG A 105 -10.18 3.08 10.71
CA ARG A 105 -11.46 2.36 10.80
C ARG A 105 -11.84 1.87 12.19
N ARG A 106 -10.89 1.70 13.10
CA ARG A 106 -11.11 1.02 14.40
C ARG A 106 -10.96 1.93 15.59
N VAL A 107 -10.33 3.08 15.42
CA VAL A 107 -10.06 4.04 16.47
C VAL A 107 -10.58 5.39 16.01
N ASP A 108 -11.40 6.05 16.83
CA ASP A 108 -11.77 7.44 16.60
C ASP A 108 -10.56 8.34 16.93
N LEU A 109 -9.63 8.44 15.97
CA LEU A 109 -8.40 9.21 16.09
C LEU A 109 -8.64 10.72 16.21
N TRP A 110 -9.80 11.16 15.73
CA TRP A 110 -10.11 12.57 15.53
C TRP A 110 -11.18 13.07 16.50
N GLY A 111 -11.86 12.17 17.22
CA GLY A 111 -13.01 12.55 18.04
C GLY A 111 -14.17 12.99 17.16
N LEU A 112 -14.37 12.35 16.00
CA LEU A 112 -15.41 12.68 15.03
C LEU A 112 -16.76 12.05 15.42
N ASP A 113 -16.75 10.95 16.16
CA ASP A 113 -17.99 10.25 16.53
C ASP A 113 -18.92 11.14 17.37
N ARG A 114 -18.35 11.99 18.24
CA ARG A 114 -19.11 12.94 19.07
C ARG A 114 -19.99 13.88 18.24
N PHE A 115 -19.55 14.25 17.04
CA PHE A 115 -20.26 15.15 16.14
C PHE A 115 -21.28 14.43 15.23
N LEU A 116 -21.21 13.10 15.15
CA LEU A 116 -22.17 12.29 14.40
C LEU A 116 -23.36 11.85 15.28
N THR A 117 -23.17 11.77 16.60
CA THR A 117 -24.21 11.38 17.58
C THR A 117 -24.96 12.54 18.23
N GLU A 118 -24.34 13.70 18.42
CA GLU A 118 -25.04 14.89 18.91
C GLU A 118 -25.66 15.63 17.70
N ASP A 119 -26.98 15.79 17.73
CA ASP A 119 -27.84 16.35 16.69
C ASP A 119 -27.13 17.30 15.70
N GLY A 120 -27.23 16.97 14.41
CA GLY A 120 -26.61 17.63 13.25
C GLY A 120 -26.89 19.13 13.13
N GLY A 121 -26.32 19.90 14.04
CA GLY A 121 -26.24 21.34 13.99
C GLY A 121 -25.42 21.80 12.77
N PRO A 122 -25.53 23.10 12.41
CA PRO A 122 -24.79 23.63 11.27
C PRO A 122 -23.29 23.35 11.40
N LEU A 123 -22.64 22.99 10.28
CA LEU A 123 -21.20 22.75 10.15
C LEU A 123 -20.42 23.75 11.01
N SER A 124 -19.96 23.31 12.18
CA SER A 124 -19.19 24.17 13.06
C SER A 124 -17.81 24.41 12.43
N PRO A 125 -17.22 25.60 12.61
CA PRO A 125 -15.85 25.86 12.16
C PRO A 125 -14.84 24.83 12.71
N GLU A 126 -15.11 24.29 13.91
CA GLU A 126 -14.31 23.24 14.54
C GLU A 126 -14.40 21.91 13.78
N LEU A 127 -15.60 21.48 13.37
CA LEU A 127 -15.80 20.27 12.56
C LEU A 127 -15.08 20.38 11.21
N LEU A 128 -15.14 21.54 10.56
CA LEU A 128 -14.45 21.80 9.30
C LEU A 128 -12.92 21.75 9.45
N GLN A 129 -12.37 22.40 10.49
CA GLN A 129 -10.93 22.37 10.75
C GLN A 129 -10.44 20.95 11.04
N LEU A 130 -11.18 20.21 11.87
CA LEU A 130 -10.83 18.86 12.27
C LEU A 130 -10.94 17.88 11.08
N GLY A 131 -11.96 18.03 10.24
CA GLY A 131 -12.08 17.29 8.97
C GLY A 131 -10.96 17.59 7.98
N LEU A 132 -10.52 18.84 7.87
CA LEU A 132 -9.36 19.22 7.05
C LEU A 132 -8.06 18.60 7.57
N ILE A 133 -7.83 18.63 8.88
CA ILE A 133 -6.65 18.00 9.51
C ILE A 133 -6.68 16.49 9.24
N ALA A 134 -7.80 15.81 9.52
CA ALA A 134 -7.95 14.38 9.28
C ALA A 134 -7.68 14.02 7.81
N THR A 135 -8.33 14.72 6.88
CA THR A 135 -8.15 14.50 5.44
C THR A 135 -6.70 14.72 5.00
N SER A 136 -6.07 15.80 5.46
CA SER A 136 -4.68 16.11 5.12
C SER A 136 -3.69 15.04 5.65
N ALA A 137 -3.92 14.52 6.86
CA ALA A 137 -3.13 13.46 7.44
C ALA A 137 -3.27 12.14 6.65
N ILE A 138 -4.51 11.77 6.30
CA ILE A 138 -4.79 10.58 5.47
C ILE A 138 -4.06 10.68 4.12
N VAL A 139 -4.12 11.84 3.46
CA VAL A 139 -3.45 12.08 2.18
C VAL A 139 -1.93 12.00 2.34
N ALA A 140 -1.35 12.65 3.34
CA ALA A 140 0.08 12.65 3.57
C ALA A 140 0.62 11.23 3.84
N ILE A 141 -0.08 10.45 4.65
CA ILE A 141 0.28 9.07 4.98
C ILE A 141 0.13 8.16 3.75
N SER A 142 -0.94 8.34 2.97
CA SER A 142 -1.15 7.60 1.72
C SER A 142 -0.03 7.88 0.72
N LEU A 143 0.35 9.14 0.52
CA LEU A 143 1.43 9.52 -0.37
C LEU A 143 2.79 8.96 0.08
N LEU A 144 3.07 8.97 1.39
CA LEU A 144 4.28 8.37 1.93
C LEU A 144 4.30 6.86 1.70
N ALA A 145 3.18 6.17 1.96
CA ALA A 145 3.07 4.74 1.74
C ALA A 145 3.25 4.39 0.25
N ILE A 146 2.55 5.08 -0.66
CA ILE A 146 2.70 4.95 -2.11
C ILE A 146 4.16 5.16 -2.52
N GLY A 147 4.80 6.22 -2.01
CA GLY A 147 6.19 6.52 -2.30
C GLY A 147 7.14 5.41 -1.86
N LEU A 148 6.96 4.88 -0.65
CA LEU A 148 7.76 3.77 -0.10
C LEU A 148 7.57 2.46 -0.87
N VAL A 149 6.32 2.09 -1.17
CA VAL A 149 5.99 0.88 -1.93
C VAL A 149 6.50 0.99 -3.37
N GLY A 150 6.23 2.11 -4.04
CA GLY A 150 6.67 2.35 -5.42
C GLY A 150 8.19 2.40 -5.55
N TYR A 151 8.87 3.14 -4.66
CA TYR A 151 10.33 3.18 -4.60
C TYR A 151 10.92 1.78 -4.31
N GLY A 152 10.35 1.07 -3.33
CA GLY A 152 10.76 -0.28 -2.98
C GLY A 152 10.63 -1.25 -4.14
N GLY A 153 9.46 -1.29 -4.81
CA GLY A 153 9.19 -2.11 -5.98
C GLY A 153 10.17 -1.84 -7.14
N ASN A 154 10.40 -0.56 -7.45
CA ASN A 154 11.36 -0.17 -8.49
C ASN A 154 12.80 -0.62 -8.14
N GLN A 155 13.22 -0.48 -6.89
CA GLN A 155 14.55 -0.94 -6.45
C GLN A 155 14.69 -2.47 -6.48
N ILE A 156 13.62 -3.22 -6.17
CA ILE A 156 13.60 -4.68 -6.28
C ILE A 156 13.86 -5.10 -7.73
N LEU A 157 13.17 -4.47 -8.69
CA LEU A 157 13.30 -4.77 -10.12
C LEU A 157 14.67 -4.38 -10.71
N ARG A 158 15.31 -3.34 -10.15
CA ARG A 158 16.64 -2.89 -10.59
C ARG A 158 17.80 -3.59 -9.90
N SER A 159 17.55 -4.29 -8.79
CA SER A 159 18.60 -4.95 -8.02
C SER A 159 19.18 -6.14 -8.78
N PRO A 160 20.51 -6.23 -8.98
CA PRO A 160 21.10 -7.42 -9.58
C PRO A 160 20.84 -8.65 -8.70
N VAL A 161 20.65 -9.82 -9.32
CA VAL A 161 20.60 -11.10 -8.60
C VAL A 161 21.95 -11.27 -7.89
N LEU A 162 21.95 -11.16 -6.57
CA LEU A 162 23.17 -11.29 -5.78
C LEU A 162 23.72 -12.70 -5.97
N LYS A 163 24.89 -12.82 -6.61
CA LYS A 163 25.70 -14.03 -6.51
C LYS A 163 26.12 -14.15 -5.06
N SER A 164 25.73 -15.23 -4.38
CA SER A 164 26.17 -15.52 -3.02
C SER A 164 27.70 -15.49 -2.98
N VAL A 165 28.29 -14.59 -2.18
CA VAL A 165 29.71 -14.68 -1.82
C VAL A 165 29.86 -16.02 -1.09
N PRO A 166 30.77 -16.91 -1.50
CA PRO A 166 30.99 -18.15 -0.77
C PRO A 166 31.34 -17.80 0.67
N VAL A 167 30.55 -18.32 1.62
CA VAL A 167 30.91 -18.28 3.02
C VAL A 167 32.21 -19.07 3.11
N ALA A 168 33.33 -18.38 3.34
CA ALA A 168 34.57 -19.04 3.67
C ALA A 168 34.28 -19.89 4.90
N ALA A 169 34.37 -21.22 4.74
CA ALA A 169 34.28 -22.13 5.86
C ALA A 169 35.39 -21.77 6.84
N SER A 170 35.00 -21.31 8.03
CA SER A 170 35.87 -21.14 9.19
C SER A 170 35.66 -22.30 10.15
#